data_AF-A0A485KY46-F1
#
_entry.id   AF-A0A485KY46-F1
#
_cell.length_a   1.000
_cell.length_b   1.000
_cell.length_c   1.000
_cell.angle_alpha   90.00
_cell.angle_beta   90.00
_cell.angle_gamma   90.00
#
_symmetry.space_group_name_H-M   'P 1'
#
loop_
_entity.id
_entity.type
_entity.pdbx_description
1 polymer ?
#
loop_
_entity_poly.entity_id
_entity_poly.type
_entity_poly.pdbx_seq_one_letter_code
_entity_poly.pdbx_strand_id
1 'polypeptide(L)'
;MSWTKLFGAELQTKEGLKPTEEVLAGKKYVGIYFSAHWCPPCRRFTPLLAQSYQQFIDDDLKDLAIVFVSWDEAGDDFDKYYGEMTFDALPFQNREQKEVLDQLYEVNSIPTLVFLNESGKIITKGGRVLVEKARGNPTLILGSLAQP
;
A
#
# COMPACT_ATOMS: atom_id res chain seq x y z
N MET A 1 17.13 -0.43 6.59
CA MET A 1 16.07 -1.05 7.42
C MET A 1 15.56 -2.24 6.64
N SER A 2 15.21 -3.37 7.25
CA SER A 2 14.64 -4.51 6.51
C SER A 2 13.13 -4.36 6.40
N TRP A 3 12.52 -4.88 5.33
CA TRP A 3 11.07 -4.82 5.16
C TRP A 3 10.34 -5.65 6.22
N THR A 4 10.96 -6.74 6.65
CA THR A 4 10.50 -7.60 7.76
C THR A 4 10.36 -6.86 9.08
N LYS A 5 11.22 -5.87 9.37
CA LYS A 5 11.06 -5.02 10.56
C LYS A 5 9.85 -4.08 10.46
N LEU A 6 9.40 -3.80 9.24
CA LEU A 6 8.32 -2.85 8.97
C LEU A 6 6.96 -3.53 8.79
N PHE A 7 6.90 -4.71 8.17
CA PHE A 7 5.64 -5.41 7.89
C PHE A 7 5.52 -6.78 8.59
N GLY A 8 6.56 -7.24 9.27
CA GLY A 8 6.63 -8.60 9.81
C GLY A 8 7.16 -9.60 8.78
N ALA A 9 7.15 -10.88 9.15
CA ALA A 9 7.81 -11.95 8.37
C ALA A 9 7.16 -12.20 7.00
N GLU A 10 5.83 -12.04 6.90
CA GLU A 10 5.06 -12.39 5.72
C GLU A 10 4.05 -11.30 5.34
N LEU A 11 3.78 -11.20 4.04
CA LEU A 11 2.70 -10.41 3.46
C LEU A 11 1.65 -11.35 2.86
N GLN A 12 0.39 -10.93 2.92
CA GLN A 12 -0.72 -11.57 2.23
C GLN A 12 -0.74 -11.12 0.77
N THR A 13 -0.38 -12.03 -0.11
CA THR A 13 -0.45 -11.85 -1.57
C THR A 13 -1.71 -12.50 -2.12
N LYS A 14 -1.99 -12.30 -3.41
CA LYS A 14 -3.09 -12.98 -4.11
C LYS A 14 -2.90 -14.50 -4.23
N GLU A 15 -1.69 -14.99 -3.99
CA GLU A 15 -1.36 -16.42 -3.97
C GLU A 15 -1.25 -17.00 -2.55
N GLY A 16 -1.56 -16.21 -1.52
CA GLY A 16 -1.42 -16.57 -0.11
C GLY A 16 -0.27 -15.83 0.58
N LEU A 17 0.12 -16.30 1.76
CA LEU A 17 1.22 -15.70 2.53
C LEU A 17 2.56 -15.98 1.86
N LYS A 18 3.39 -14.94 1.74
CA LYS A 18 4.76 -15.04 1.21
C LYS A 18 5.73 -14.23 2.06
N PRO A 19 7.03 -14.59 2.09
CA PRO A 19 8.04 -13.84 2.83
C PRO A 19 8.10 -12.37 2.39
N THR A 20 8.05 -11.44 3.34
CA THR A 20 8.02 -10.00 3.08
C THR A 20 9.21 -9.53 2.23
N GLU A 21 10.41 -10.04 2.50
CA GLU A 21 11.61 -9.65 1.73
C GLU A 21 11.56 -10.16 0.28
N GLU A 22 10.88 -11.28 0.01
CA GLU A 22 10.70 -11.80 -1.35
C GLU A 22 9.71 -10.92 -2.13
N VAL A 23 8.56 -10.63 -1.51
CA VAL A 23 7.49 -9.81 -2.11
C VAL A 23 7.99 -8.40 -2.47
N LEU A 24 8.82 -7.81 -1.59
CA LEU A 24 9.32 -6.44 -1.75
C LEU A 24 10.75 -6.37 -2.32
N ALA A 25 11.30 -7.50 -2.79
CA ALA A 25 12.63 -7.53 -3.39
C ALA A 25 12.73 -6.61 -4.63
N GLY A 26 13.77 -5.79 -4.68
CA GLY A 26 14.06 -4.93 -5.84
C GLY A 26 13.10 -3.76 -6.05
N LYS A 27 12.14 -3.53 -5.14
CA LYS A 27 11.21 -2.40 -5.22
C LYS A 27 11.93 -1.10 -4.82
N LYS A 28 11.91 -0.12 -5.72
CA LYS A 28 12.40 1.24 -5.45
C LYS A 28 11.43 2.04 -4.61
N TYR A 29 10.14 1.76 -4.79
CA TYR A 29 9.05 2.46 -4.14
C TYR A 29 8.11 1.46 -3.47
N VAL A 30 7.77 1.71 -2.21
CA VAL A 30 6.76 0.93 -1.48
C VAL A 30 5.71 1.90 -0.95
N GLY A 31 4.47 1.72 -1.40
CA GLY A 31 3.30 2.45 -0.92
C GLY A 31 2.61 1.70 0.22
N ILE A 32 2.45 2.32 1.37
CA ILE A 32 1.67 1.79 2.49
C ILE A 32 0.29 2.45 2.45
N TYR A 33 -0.74 1.65 2.16
CA TYR A 33 -2.09 2.14 1.97
C TYR A 33 -2.97 1.79 3.16
N PHE A 34 -3.29 2.77 3.99
CA PHE A 34 -4.18 2.63 5.13
C PHE A 34 -5.62 2.92 4.71
N SER A 35 -6.51 1.94 4.86
CA SER A 35 -7.89 2.04 4.38
C SER A 35 -8.83 1.05 5.07
N ALA A 36 -10.13 1.25 4.92
CA ALA A 36 -11.15 0.30 5.38
C ALA A 36 -12.39 0.31 4.47
N HIS A 37 -13.09 -0.81 4.42
CA HIS A 37 -14.31 -0.98 3.65
C HIS A 37 -15.42 -0.05 4.11
N TRP A 38 -15.59 0.11 5.43
CA TRP A 38 -16.66 0.94 6.02
C TRP A 38 -16.52 2.43 5.70
N CYS A 39 -15.31 2.89 5.36
CA CYS A 39 -14.96 4.28 5.13
C CYS A 39 -15.41 4.79 3.74
N PRO A 40 -16.35 5.75 3.64
CA PRO A 40 -16.84 6.25 2.34
C PRO A 40 -15.78 6.90 1.43
N PRO A 41 -14.86 7.77 1.91
CA PRO A 41 -13.82 8.32 1.03
C PRO A 41 -12.82 7.24 0.58
N CYS A 42 -12.62 6.20 1.40
CA CYS A 42 -11.80 5.05 1.06
C CYS A 42 -12.35 4.31 -0.17
N ARG A 43 -13.64 3.95 -0.14
CA ARG A 43 -14.31 3.29 -1.28
C ARG A 43 -14.31 4.11 -2.58
N ARG A 44 -14.11 5.43 -2.51
CA ARG A 44 -13.93 6.28 -3.70
C ARG A 44 -12.51 6.26 -4.23
N PHE A 45 -11.51 6.19 -3.36
CA PHE A 45 -10.10 6.23 -3.73
C PHE A 45 -9.55 4.87 -4.16
N THR A 46 -9.99 3.78 -3.53
CA THR A 46 -9.47 2.43 -3.82
C THR A 46 -9.58 2.02 -5.28
N PRO A 47 -10.70 2.25 -5.99
CA PRO A 47 -10.79 1.85 -7.39
C PRO A 47 -9.76 2.57 -8.27
N LEU A 48 -9.49 3.86 -7.98
CA LEU A 48 -8.45 4.63 -8.67
C LEU A 48 -7.06 4.05 -8.41
N LEU A 49 -6.74 3.74 -7.15
CA LEU A 49 -5.45 3.18 -6.79
C LEU A 49 -5.25 1.78 -7.37
N ALA A 50 -6.27 0.91 -7.30
CA ALA A 50 -6.24 -0.44 -7.84
C ALA A 50 -6.07 -0.43 -9.36
N GLN A 51 -6.81 0.42 -10.07
CA GLN A 51 -6.65 0.59 -11.52
C GLN A 51 -5.26 1.12 -11.88
N SER A 52 -4.76 2.11 -11.14
CA SER A 52 -3.41 2.63 -11.32
C SER A 52 -2.36 1.53 -11.15
N TYR A 53 -2.45 0.75 -10.07
CA TYR A 53 -1.52 -0.35 -9.81
C TYR A 53 -1.61 -1.48 -10.84
N GLN A 54 -2.81 -1.76 -11.37
CA GLN A 54 -2.95 -2.70 -12.48
C GLN A 54 -2.20 -2.20 -13.73
N GLN A 55 -2.30 -0.90 -14.06
CA GLN A 55 -1.55 -0.32 -15.17
C GLN A 55 -0.03 -0.38 -14.93
N PHE A 56 0.43 -0.20 -13.69
CA PHE A 56 1.84 -0.42 -13.33
C PHE A 56 2.32 -1.84 -13.68
N ILE A 57 1.49 -2.85 -13.40
CA ILE A 57 1.79 -4.25 -13.73
C ILE A 57 1.79 -4.44 -15.25
N ASP A 58 0.76 -3.93 -15.94
CA ASP A 58 0.59 -4.08 -17.39
C ASP A 58 1.73 -3.42 -18.18
N ASP A 59 2.25 -2.29 -17.71
CA ASP A 59 3.36 -1.53 -18.29
C ASP A 59 4.76 -2.11 -17.91
N ASP A 60 4.81 -3.25 -17.23
CA ASP A 60 6.02 -3.90 -16.70
C ASP A 60 6.85 -3.02 -15.74
N LEU A 61 6.20 -2.06 -15.07
CA LEU A 61 6.83 -1.13 -14.13
C LEU A 61 7.01 -1.76 -12.76
N LYS A 62 8.03 -2.62 -12.64
CA LYS A 62 8.30 -3.43 -11.44
C LYS A 62 8.86 -2.66 -10.23
N ASP A 63 9.16 -1.38 -10.40
CA ASP A 63 9.80 -0.53 -9.38
C ASP A 63 8.89 -0.21 -8.18
N LEU A 64 7.56 -0.34 -8.33
CA LEU A 64 6.57 -0.03 -7.29
C LEU A 64 5.94 -1.31 -6.69
N ALA A 65 5.70 -1.29 -5.39
CA ALA A 65 4.78 -2.20 -4.70
C ALA A 65 3.82 -1.40 -3.81
N ILE A 66 2.63 -1.93 -3.57
CA ILE A 66 1.67 -1.38 -2.60
C ILE A 66 1.34 -2.45 -1.58
N VAL A 67 1.34 -2.08 -0.30
CA VAL A 67 0.92 -2.92 0.82
C VAL A 67 -0.29 -2.28 1.49
N PHE A 68 -1.42 -2.96 1.41
CA PHE A 68 -2.65 -2.59 2.10
C PHE A 68 -2.54 -2.86 3.60
N VAL A 69 -2.87 -1.86 4.40
CA VAL A 69 -2.98 -1.95 5.86
C VAL A 69 -4.43 -1.66 6.25
N SER A 70 -5.16 -2.72 6.56
CA SER A 70 -6.59 -2.62 6.82
C SER A 70 -6.92 -2.05 8.19
N TRP A 71 -7.84 -1.10 8.18
CA TRP A 71 -8.54 -0.54 9.34
C TRP A 71 -9.93 -1.15 9.52
N ASP A 72 -10.26 -2.22 8.78
CA ASP A 72 -11.45 -3.00 9.04
C ASP A 72 -11.35 -3.69 10.42
N GLU A 73 -12.51 -3.90 11.03
CA GLU A 73 -12.64 -4.51 12.35
C GLU A 73 -12.93 -6.01 12.24
N ALA A 74 -13.49 -6.46 11.11
CA ALA A 74 -13.85 -7.85 10.85
C ALA A 74 -13.10 -8.42 9.64
N GLY A 75 -12.74 -9.70 9.72
CA GLY A 75 -12.04 -10.41 8.64
C GLY A 75 -12.84 -10.47 7.35
N ASP A 76 -14.15 -10.68 7.43
CA ASP A 76 -15.04 -10.73 6.26
C ASP A 76 -15.08 -9.40 5.49
N ASP A 77 -14.97 -8.27 6.19
CA ASP A 77 -14.93 -6.95 5.56
C ASP A 77 -13.58 -6.70 4.90
N PHE A 78 -12.49 -7.12 5.56
CA PHE A 78 -11.16 -7.14 4.98
C PHE A 78 -11.12 -7.98 3.70
N ASP A 79 -11.61 -9.22 3.73
CA ASP A 79 -11.54 -10.14 2.59
C ASP A 79 -12.31 -9.61 1.38
N LYS A 80 -13.52 -9.08 1.60
CA LYS A 80 -14.33 -8.46 0.54
C LYS A 80 -13.59 -7.30 -0.11
N TYR A 81 -13.09 -6.38 0.71
CA TYR A 81 -12.48 -5.14 0.23
C TYR A 81 -11.10 -5.37 -0.37
N TYR A 82 -10.29 -6.23 0.22
CA TYR A 82 -9.03 -6.69 -0.36
C TYR A 82 -9.24 -7.40 -1.70
N GLY A 83 -10.37 -8.11 -1.86
CA GLY A 83 -10.79 -8.72 -3.12
C GLY A 83 -10.96 -7.75 -4.29
N GLU A 84 -11.18 -6.45 -4.03
CA GLU A 84 -11.30 -5.40 -5.05
C GLU A 84 -9.93 -4.85 -5.51
N MET A 85 -8.84 -5.27 -4.88
CA MET A 85 -7.49 -4.75 -5.09
C MET A 85 -6.60 -5.79 -5.78
N THR A 86 -5.52 -5.36 -6.45
CA THR A 86 -4.55 -6.26 -7.10
C THR A 86 -3.18 -6.28 -6.42
N PHE A 87 -2.96 -5.41 -5.45
CA PHE A 87 -1.74 -5.34 -4.64
C PHE A 87 -1.78 -6.25 -3.41
N ASP A 88 -0.69 -6.27 -2.65
CA ASP A 88 -0.50 -7.11 -1.46
C ASP A 88 -1.04 -6.44 -0.20
N ALA A 89 -1.18 -7.19 0.89
CA ALA A 89 -1.67 -6.70 2.17
C ALA A 89 -0.80 -7.16 3.34
N LEU A 90 -0.80 -6.36 4.41
CA LEU A 90 -0.43 -6.86 5.73
C LEU A 90 -1.50 -7.92 6.13
N PRO A 91 -1.10 -9.11 6.60
CA PRO A 91 -2.07 -10.12 7.03
C PRO A 91 -3.03 -9.54 8.06
N PHE A 92 -4.34 -9.74 7.88
CA PHE A 92 -5.36 -9.11 8.72
C PHE A 92 -5.18 -9.42 10.22
N GLN A 93 -4.69 -10.61 10.55
CA GLN A 93 -4.42 -11.07 11.91
C GLN A 93 -3.27 -10.30 12.59
N ASN A 94 -2.40 -9.65 11.81
CA ASN A 94 -1.24 -8.92 12.32
C ASN A 94 -1.61 -7.51 12.82
N ARG A 95 -2.53 -7.46 13.79
CA ARG A 95 -3.10 -6.20 14.33
C ARG A 95 -2.07 -5.36 15.08
N GLU A 96 -1.16 -6.00 15.80
CA GLU A 96 -0.06 -5.32 16.50
C GLU A 96 0.83 -4.57 15.50
N GLN A 97 1.23 -5.21 14.40
CA GLN A 97 2.04 -4.53 13.38
C GLN A 97 1.28 -3.39 12.70
N LYS A 98 -0.04 -3.55 12.49
CA LYS A 98 -0.89 -2.47 12.00
C LYS A 98 -0.84 -1.25 12.93
N GLU A 99 -0.92 -1.45 14.24
CA GLU A 99 -0.84 -0.37 15.24
C GLU A 99 0.54 0.30 15.25
N VAL A 100 1.62 -0.49 15.13
CA VAL A 100 3.00 0.03 14.99
C VAL A 100 3.11 0.93 13.76
N LEU A 101 2.54 0.50 12.63
CA LEU A 101 2.56 1.28 11.38
C LEU A 101 1.74 2.57 11.49
N ASP A 102 0.57 2.52 12.11
CA ASP A 102 -0.24 3.73 12.35
C ASP A 102 0.54 4.76 13.18
N GLN A 103 1.22 4.32 14.24
CA GLN A 103 2.02 5.20 15.10
C GLN A 103 3.25 5.74 14.36
N LEU A 104 4.01 4.86 13.69
CA LEU A 104 5.24 5.22 12.98
C LEU A 104 5.00 6.28 11.90
N TYR A 105 3.86 6.20 11.22
CA TYR A 105 3.51 7.12 10.14
C TYR A 105 2.51 8.22 10.55
N GLU A 106 2.10 8.25 11.82
CA GLU A 106 1.14 9.22 12.39
C GLU A 106 -0.20 9.21 11.64
N VAL A 107 -0.71 8.02 11.34
CA VAL A 107 -1.95 7.83 10.59
C VAL A 107 -3.15 8.02 11.52
N ASN A 108 -3.73 9.22 11.47
CA ASN A 108 -4.90 9.60 12.27
C ASN A 108 -6.21 9.57 11.46
N SER A 109 -6.15 9.26 10.17
CA SER A 109 -7.32 9.24 9.28
C SER A 109 -7.08 8.36 8.06
N ILE A 110 -8.16 7.86 7.46
CA ILE A 110 -8.14 7.07 6.23
C ILE A 110 -9.06 7.70 5.17
N PRO A 111 -8.77 7.54 3.87
CA PRO A 111 -7.62 6.84 3.31
C PRO A 111 -6.30 7.63 3.42
N THR A 112 -5.22 6.96 3.83
CA THR A 112 -3.86 7.52 3.85
C THR A 112 -2.94 6.63 3.03
N LEU A 113 -2.08 7.24 2.20
CA LEU A 113 -1.10 6.52 1.39
C LEU A 113 0.27 7.17 1.61
N VAL A 114 1.20 6.40 2.16
CA VAL A 114 2.58 6.82 2.42
C VAL A 114 3.50 6.12 1.44
N PHE A 115 4.35 6.87 0.73
CA PHE A 115 5.37 6.27 -0.13
C PHE A 115 6.73 6.30 0.56
N LEU A 116 7.42 5.17 0.48
CA LEU A 116 8.77 4.95 0.97
C LEU A 116 9.72 4.66 -0.20
N ASN A 117 10.99 4.97 -0.01
CA ASN A 117 12.06 4.50 -0.91
C ASN A 117 12.54 3.09 -0.52
N GLU A 118 13.48 2.53 -1.29
CA GLU A 118 14.04 1.18 -1.08
C GLU A 118 14.73 0.98 0.28
N SER A 119 15.09 2.07 0.96
CA SER A 119 15.70 2.03 2.30
C SER A 119 14.67 2.07 3.44
N GLY A 120 13.37 2.18 3.11
CA GLY A 120 12.27 2.35 4.05
C GLY A 120 12.10 3.78 4.57
N LYS A 121 12.73 4.78 3.94
CA LYS A 121 12.56 6.19 4.31
C LYS A 121 11.36 6.79 3.62
N ILE A 122 10.64 7.67 4.31
CA ILE A 122 9.48 8.38 3.77
C ILE A 122 9.91 9.30 2.63
N ILE A 123 9.30 9.11 1.46
CA ILE A 123 9.31 10.06 0.34
C ILE A 123 8.17 11.07 0.56
N THR A 124 6.95 10.58 0.83
CA THR A 124 5.80 11.44 1.09
C THR A 124 4.73 10.74 1.92
N LYS A 125 4.10 11.48 2.83
CA LYS A 125 2.85 11.06 3.50
C LYS A 125 1.58 11.47 2.71
N GLY A 126 1.75 12.26 1.64
CA GLY A 126 0.68 12.81 0.81
C GLY A 126 0.35 11.97 -0.43
N GLY A 127 0.60 10.65 -0.40
CA GLY A 127 0.48 9.78 -1.57
C GLY A 127 -0.92 9.75 -2.18
N ARG A 128 -1.98 9.89 -1.37
CA ARG A 128 -3.36 9.97 -1.87
C ARG A 128 -3.52 11.15 -2.84
N VAL A 129 -3.10 12.33 -2.41
CA VAL A 129 -3.19 13.56 -3.21
C VAL A 129 -2.31 13.48 -4.45
N LEU A 130 -1.14 12.84 -4.35
CA LEU A 130 -0.24 12.61 -5.48
C LEU A 130 -0.93 11.76 -6.56
N VAL A 131 -1.51 10.61 -6.18
CA VAL A 131 -2.22 9.71 -7.10
C VAL A 131 -3.44 10.40 -7.72
N GLU A 132 -4.20 11.16 -6.93
CA GLU A 132 -5.36 11.93 -7.42
C GLU A 132 -4.96 13.00 -8.44
N LYS A 133 -3.88 13.76 -8.17
CA LYS A 133 -3.34 14.77 -9.10
C LYS A 133 -2.83 14.14 -10.40
N ALA A 134 -2.19 12.97 -10.30
CA ALA A 134 -1.77 12.17 -11.44
C ALA A 134 -2.94 11.50 -12.17
N ARG A 135 -4.17 11.58 -11.64
CA ARG A 135 -5.35 10.86 -12.14
C ARG A 135 -5.10 9.36 -12.31
N GLY A 136 -4.31 8.78 -11.40
CA GLY A 136 -3.91 7.37 -11.46
C GLY A 136 -2.88 7.01 -12.53
N ASN A 137 -2.33 7.97 -13.29
CA ASN A 137 -1.33 7.68 -14.33
C ASN A 137 0.00 7.19 -13.71
N PRO A 138 0.46 5.96 -14.03
CA PRO A 138 1.67 5.37 -13.44
C PRO A 138 2.94 6.20 -13.65
N THR A 139 3.15 6.69 -14.87
CA THR A 139 4.34 7.46 -15.25
C THR A 139 4.43 8.78 -14.49
N LEU A 140 3.30 9.50 -14.32
CA LEU A 140 3.26 10.73 -13.52
C LEU A 140 3.48 10.47 -12.04
N ILE A 141 2.99 9.33 -11.52
CA ILE A 141 3.23 8.91 -10.14
C ILE A 141 4.72 8.66 -9.91
N LEU A 142 5.37 7.82 -10.73
CA LEU A 142 6.82 7.58 -10.62
C LEU A 142 7.64 8.84 -10.81
N GLY A 143 7.29 9.66 -11.80
CA GLY A 143 7.96 10.93 -12.05
C GLY A 143 7.87 11.89 -10.87
N SER A 144 6.81 11.81 -10.04
CA SER A 144 6.68 12.58 -8.81
C SER A 144 7.48 11.97 -7.65
N LEU A 145 7.59 10.64 -7.58
CA LEU A 145 8.36 9.94 -6.55
C LEU A 145 9.87 9.99 -6.76
N ALA A 146 10.32 10.22 -7.99
CA ALA A 146 11.73 10.33 -8.35
C ALA A 146 12.34 11.73 -8.10
N GLN A 147 11.53 12.71 -7.70
CA GLN A 147 12.02 14.08 -7.46
C GLN A 147 12.72 14.18 -6.09
N PRO A 148 13.85 14.92 -6.00
CA PRO A 148 14.67 15.03 -4.80
C PRO A 148 13.98 15.79 -3.65
#